data_AF-A0A9P7V303-F1
#
_entry.id   AF-A0A9P7V303-F1
#
_cell.length_a   1.000
_cell.length_b   1.000
_cell.length_c   1.000
_cell.angle_alpha   90.00
_cell.angle_beta   90.00
_cell.angle_gamma   90.00
#
_symmetry.space_group_name_H-M   'P 1'
#
loop_
_entity.id
_entity.type
_entity.pdbx_description
1 polymer ?
#
loop_
_entity_poly.entity_id
_entity_poly.type
_entity_poly.pdbx_seq_one_letter_code
_entity_poly.pdbx_strand_id
1 'polypeptide(L)'
;MVSALFYTGTKYEGVRFRKALLETIPEIDALAHLVIPTHPKRKPHDRMLHHFRFILPLLTADEDELTPLHYYDSAIQLARNSHREPTEKVFELGMEMADVIRNTLNETRLEMLQGSSTQLNESDE
;
A
#
# COMPACT_ATOMS: atom_id res chain seq x y z
N MET A 1 9.18 30.86 -2.50
CA MET A 1 10.23 29.82 -2.47
C MET A 1 9.73 28.68 -1.61
N VAL A 2 9.52 27.50 -2.19
CA VAL A 2 9.11 26.31 -1.43
C VAL A 2 10.41 25.61 -1.02
N SER A 3 10.85 25.82 0.22
CA SER A 3 11.98 25.06 0.76
C SER A 3 11.52 23.61 0.96
N ALA A 4 11.85 22.75 0.01
CA ALA A 4 11.94 21.32 0.26
C ALA A 4 13.05 21.13 1.30
N LEU A 5 12.66 20.79 2.53
CA LEU A 5 13.60 20.34 3.56
C LEU A 5 14.19 19.02 3.08
N PHE A 6 15.38 19.07 2.48
CA PHE A 6 16.20 17.89 2.26
C PHE A 6 16.84 17.53 3.61
N TYR A 7 16.59 16.32 4.10
CA TYR A 7 17.19 15.82 5.34
C TYR A 7 18.63 15.40 5.05
N THR A 8 19.62 16.26 5.33
CA THR A 8 21.04 15.95 5.16
C THR A 8 21.55 15.15 6.36
N GLY A 9 22.30 14.07 6.16
CA GLY A 9 22.93 13.29 7.25
C GLY A 9 22.06 12.21 7.89
N THR A 10 20.89 11.87 7.34
CA THR A 10 20.11 10.67 7.72
C THR A 10 20.21 9.60 6.62
N LYS A 11 19.78 8.36 6.90
CA LYS A 11 19.67 7.29 5.88
C LYS A 11 18.72 7.64 4.72
N TYR A 12 17.97 8.74 4.84
CA TYR A 12 17.01 9.22 3.87
C TYR A 12 17.46 10.49 3.14
N GLU A 13 18.77 10.74 3.11
CA GLU A 13 19.30 11.90 2.40
C GLU A 13 18.87 11.92 0.92
N GLY A 14 18.36 13.07 0.48
CA GLY A 14 17.83 13.26 -0.87
C GLY A 14 16.42 12.71 -1.10
N VAL A 15 15.82 11.97 -0.15
CA VAL A 15 14.47 11.43 -0.29
C VAL A 15 13.44 12.53 -0.02
N ARG A 16 12.47 12.67 -0.94
CA ARG A 16 11.28 13.49 -0.74
C ARG A 16 10.15 12.60 -0.21
N PHE A 17 10.00 12.53 1.11
CA PHE A 17 9.08 11.62 1.79
C PHE A 17 7.66 11.65 1.25
N ARG A 18 7.11 12.83 0.97
CA ARG A 18 5.79 12.97 0.38
C ARG A 18 5.71 12.29 -0.98
N LYS A 19 6.69 12.57 -1.85
CA LYS A 19 6.72 12.01 -3.19
C LYS A 19 6.81 10.49 -3.12
N ALA A 20 7.76 9.98 -2.34
CA ALA A 20 7.99 8.54 -2.18
C ALA A 20 6.73 7.82 -1.63
N LEU A 21 6.07 8.36 -0.61
CA LEU A 21 4.80 7.81 -0.11
C LEU A 21 3.72 7.78 -1.19
N LEU A 22 3.53 8.87 -1.94
CA LEU A 22 2.50 8.94 -2.96
C LEU A 22 2.77 8.03 -4.16
N GLU A 23 4.03 7.70 -4.43
CA GLU A 23 4.44 6.76 -5.47
C GLU A 23 4.08 5.31 -5.14
N THR A 24 3.91 4.96 -3.86
CA THR A 24 3.44 3.61 -3.47
C THR A 24 1.99 3.33 -3.90
N ILE A 25 1.16 4.36 -4.08
CA ILE A 25 -0.27 4.22 -4.40
C ILE A 25 -0.50 3.48 -5.72
N PRO A 26 0.06 3.93 -6.88
CA PRO A 26 -0.10 3.20 -8.14
C PRO A 26 0.48 1.78 -8.11
N GLU A 27 1.51 1.54 -7.32
CA GLU A 27 2.10 0.19 -7.18
C GLU A 27 1.13 -0.77 -6.49
N ILE A 28 0.57 -0.37 -5.34
CA ILE A 28 -0.43 -1.16 -4.61
C ILE A 28 -1.70 -1.33 -5.47
N ASP A 29 -2.12 -0.28 -6.17
CA ASP A 29 -3.27 -0.32 -7.07
C ASP A 29 -3.09 -1.35 -8.19
N ALA A 30 -1.92 -1.40 -8.81
CA ALA A 30 -1.62 -2.41 -9.82
C ALA A 30 -1.68 -3.84 -9.26
N LEU A 31 -1.14 -4.08 -8.06
CA LEU A 31 -1.22 -5.38 -7.40
C LEU A 31 -2.66 -5.77 -7.04
N ALA A 32 -3.46 -4.82 -6.55
CA ALA A 32 -4.85 -5.05 -6.20
C ALA A 32 -5.66 -5.51 -7.43
N HIS A 33 -5.41 -4.95 -8.62
CA HIS A 33 -6.06 -5.39 -9.87
C HIS A 33 -5.62 -6.78 -10.34
N LEU A 34 -4.43 -7.25 -9.94
CA LEU A 34 -3.98 -8.61 -10.24
C LEU A 34 -4.68 -9.66 -9.36
N VAL A 35 -4.95 -9.33 -8.10
CA VAL A 35 -5.66 -10.20 -7.16
C VAL A 35 -7.18 -10.12 -7.36
N ILE A 36 -7.71 -8.92 -7.63
CA ILE A 36 -9.13 -8.64 -7.81
C ILE A 36 -9.31 -7.99 -9.19
N PRO A 37 -9.51 -8.77 -10.28
CA PRO A 37 -9.62 -8.22 -11.63
C PRO A 37 -10.76 -7.20 -11.81
N THR A 38 -11.79 -7.27 -10.96
CA THR A 38 -12.92 -6.34 -10.93
C THR A 38 -12.73 -5.16 -9.97
N HIS A 39 -11.50 -4.95 -9.46
CA HIS A 39 -11.19 -3.82 -8.57
C HIS A 39 -11.58 -2.50 -9.25
N PRO A 40 -12.27 -1.58 -8.56
CA PRO A 40 -12.64 -0.31 -9.16
C PRO A 40 -11.40 0.51 -9.55
N LYS A 41 -11.50 1.26 -10.66
CA LYS A 41 -10.47 2.23 -11.02
C LYS A 41 -10.33 3.30 -9.95
N ARG A 42 -9.10 3.65 -9.60
CA ARG A 42 -8.80 4.70 -8.63
C ARG A 42 -9.33 6.06 -9.09
N LYS A 43 -10.09 6.73 -8.22
CA LYS A 43 -10.48 8.13 -8.42
C LYS A 43 -9.47 9.07 -7.77
N PRO A 44 -9.24 10.26 -8.35
CA PRO A 44 -8.44 11.28 -7.71
C PRO A 44 -8.97 11.59 -6.30
N HIS A 45 -8.06 11.81 -5.35
CA HIS A 45 -8.35 12.22 -3.97
C HIS A 45 -9.14 11.24 -3.09
N ASP A 46 -9.62 10.11 -3.61
CA ASP A 46 -10.26 9.08 -2.78
C ASP A 46 -9.33 8.66 -1.63
N ARG A 47 -9.93 8.45 -0.45
CA ARG A 47 -9.25 7.86 0.72
C ARG A 47 -8.72 6.48 0.32
N MET A 48 -7.50 6.15 0.74
CA MET A 48 -6.93 4.83 0.46
C MET A 48 -7.74 3.74 1.15
N LEU A 49 -8.23 4.02 2.36
CA LEU A 49 -9.11 3.10 3.09
C LEU A 49 -10.39 2.77 2.30
N HIS A 50 -10.97 3.75 1.60
CA HIS A 50 -12.17 3.52 0.80
C HIS A 50 -11.86 2.79 -0.51
N HIS A 51 -10.83 3.24 -1.22
CA HIS A 51 -10.42 2.65 -2.50
C HIS A 51 -10.02 1.18 -2.35
N PHE A 52 -9.19 0.88 -1.34
CA PHE A 52 -8.68 -0.45 -1.06
C PHE A 52 -9.53 -1.26 -0.08
N ARG A 53 -10.78 -0.86 0.21
CA ARG A 53 -11.65 -1.59 1.15
C ARG A 53 -11.86 -3.07 0.81
N PHE A 54 -11.74 -3.45 -0.47
CA PHE A 54 -11.91 -4.82 -0.93
C PHE A 54 -10.75 -5.74 -0.56
N ILE A 55 -9.58 -5.19 -0.23
CA ILE A 55 -8.43 -5.98 0.24
C ILE A 55 -8.39 -6.08 1.77
N LEU A 56 -9.27 -5.36 2.51
CA LEU A 56 -9.33 -5.44 3.98
C LEU A 56 -9.44 -6.87 4.52
N PRO A 57 -10.24 -7.78 3.93
CA PRO A 57 -10.33 -9.16 4.43
C PRO A 57 -9.02 -9.94 4.35
N LEU A 58 -8.04 -9.50 3.56
CA LEU A 58 -6.73 -10.13 3.43
C LEU A 58 -5.74 -9.63 4.50
N LEU A 59 -6.05 -8.52 5.18
CA LEU A 59 -5.13 -7.84 6.09
C LEU A 59 -5.46 -8.18 7.53
N THR A 60 -4.46 -8.66 8.28
CA THR A 60 -4.59 -8.91 9.72
C THR A 60 -4.70 -7.60 10.49
N ALA A 61 -5.70 -7.50 11.38
CA ALA A 61 -5.85 -6.39 12.30
C ALA A 61 -5.00 -6.61 13.56
N ASP A 62 -4.59 -5.51 14.18
CA ASP A 62 -3.92 -5.52 15.48
C ASP A 62 -4.91 -5.53 16.66
N GLU A 63 -4.39 -5.31 17.88
CA GLU A 63 -5.17 -5.29 19.12
C GLU A 63 -6.23 -4.16 19.15
N ASP A 64 -6.05 -3.10 18.36
CA ASP A 64 -6.96 -1.96 18.24
C ASP A 64 -7.95 -2.13 17.06
N GLU A 65 -8.04 -3.32 16.48
CA GLU A 65 -8.81 -3.64 15.28
C GLU A 65 -8.39 -2.83 14.04
N LEU A 66 -7.16 -2.29 14.04
CA LEU A 66 -6.61 -1.53 12.93
C LEU A 66 -5.77 -2.43 12.03
N THR A 67 -6.07 -2.39 10.74
CA THR A 67 -5.28 -3.07 9.71
C THR A 67 -4.16 -2.16 9.16
N PRO A 68 -3.12 -2.72 8.52
CA PRO A 68 -2.11 -1.94 7.80
C PRO A 68 -2.68 -0.86 6.87
N LEU A 69 -3.85 -1.10 6.27
CA LEU A 69 -4.51 -0.13 5.40
C LEU A 69 -4.96 1.14 6.15
N HIS A 70 -5.33 1.05 7.44
CA HIS A 70 -5.70 2.21 8.25
C HIS A 70 -4.49 3.12 8.52
N TYR A 71 -3.36 2.51 8.89
CA TYR A 71 -2.11 3.21 9.10
C TYR A 71 -1.57 3.82 7.81
N TYR A 72 -1.61 3.07 6.71
CA TYR A 72 -1.26 3.55 5.39
C TYR A 72 -2.14 4.73 4.93
N ASP A 73 -3.47 4.63 5.06
CA ASP A 73 -4.39 5.73 4.73
C ASP A 73 -4.05 6.99 5.52
N SER A 74 -3.76 6.85 6.82
CA SER A 74 -3.39 7.97 7.68
C SER A 74 -2.10 8.66 7.23
N ALA A 75 -1.05 7.90 6.89
CA ALA A 75 0.19 8.44 6.35
C ALA A 75 -0.02 9.15 5.00
N ILE A 76 -0.83 8.57 4.11
CA ILE A 76 -1.17 9.18 2.82
C ILE A 76 -1.99 10.46 2.99
N GLN A 77 -2.94 10.51 3.94
CA GLN A 77 -3.69 11.74 4.21
C GLN A 77 -2.78 12.87 4.70
N LEU A 78 -1.82 12.56 5.58
CA LEU A 78 -0.81 13.53 6.00
C LEU A 78 0.05 13.99 4.81
N ALA A 79 0.50 13.06 3.96
CA ALA A 79 1.27 13.37 2.77
C ALA A 79 0.49 14.16 1.71
N ARG A 80 -0.84 14.02 1.62
CA ARG A 80 -1.65 14.79 0.66
C ARG A 80 -1.99 16.18 1.16
N ASN A 81 -2.33 16.30 2.44
CA ASN A 81 -3.03 17.47 2.96
C ASN A 81 -2.15 18.37 3.83
N SER A 82 -1.02 17.87 4.34
CA SER A 82 -0.12 18.69 5.15
C SER A 82 0.64 19.70 4.30
N HIS A 83 0.69 20.95 4.76
CA HIS A 83 1.53 22.01 4.20
C HIS A 83 3.04 21.76 4.44
N ARG A 84 3.39 20.96 5.45
CA ARG A 84 4.77 20.59 5.78
C ARG A 84 5.07 19.17 5.29
N GLU A 85 6.33 18.91 4.97
CA GLU A 85 6.79 17.56 4.61
C GLU A 85 6.50 16.57 5.74
N PRO A 86 6.09 15.32 5.44
CA PRO A 86 5.92 14.29 6.45
C PRO A 86 7.15 14.17 7.34
N THR A 87 6.95 13.86 8.61
CA THR A 87 8.06 13.52 9.49
C THR A 87 8.63 12.16 9.10
N GLU A 88 9.88 11.89 9.48
CA GLU A 88 10.52 10.59 9.27
C GLU A 88 9.67 9.45 9.83
N LYS A 89 9.11 9.60 11.03
CA LYS A 89 8.21 8.60 11.63
C LYS A 89 6.96 8.31 10.78
N VAL A 90 6.35 9.34 10.20
CA VAL A 90 5.18 9.17 9.32
C VAL A 90 5.59 8.50 8.01
N PHE A 91 6.76 8.87 7.49
CA PHE A 91 7.33 8.26 6.29
C PHE A 91 7.60 6.77 6.51
N GLU A 92 8.33 6.41 7.57
CA GLU A 92 8.67 5.04 7.89
C GLU A 92 7.43 4.17 8.09
N LEU A 93 6.48 4.63 8.91
CA LEU A 93 5.22 3.91 9.11
C LEU A 93 4.46 3.72 7.80
N GLY A 94 4.37 4.77 6.96
CA GLY A 94 3.66 4.68 5.69
C GLY A 94 4.33 3.71 4.71
N MET A 95 5.67 3.69 4.65
CA MET A 95 6.43 2.76 3.80
C MET A 95 6.32 1.33 4.31
N GLU A 96 6.46 1.10 5.61
CA GLU A 96 6.33 -0.21 6.24
C GLU A 96 4.95 -0.81 5.96
N MET A 97 3.88 -0.04 6.16
CA MET A 97 2.52 -0.52 5.91
C MET A 97 2.24 -0.74 4.42
N ALA A 98 2.84 0.08 3.54
CA ALA A 98 2.80 -0.17 2.10
C ALA A 98 3.49 -1.50 1.75
N ASP A 99 4.65 -1.80 2.34
CA ASP A 99 5.37 -3.05 2.13
C ASP A 99 4.56 -4.26 2.61
N VAL A 100 3.93 -4.16 3.78
CA VAL A 100 3.02 -5.21 4.29
C VAL A 100 1.88 -5.46 3.30
N ILE A 101 1.19 -4.41 2.84
CA ILE A 101 0.09 -4.55 1.87
C ILE A 101 0.59 -5.17 0.56
N ARG A 102 1.74 -4.74 0.04
CA ARG A 102 2.33 -5.29 -1.19
C ARG A 102 2.66 -6.77 -1.04
N ASN A 103 3.22 -7.17 0.10
CA ASN A 103 3.56 -8.56 0.38
C ASN A 103 2.31 -9.43 0.47
N THR A 104 1.29 -9.01 1.23
CA THR A 104 0.01 -9.73 1.31
C THR A 104 -0.61 -9.93 -0.08
N LEU A 105 -0.67 -8.89 -0.92
CA LEU A 105 -1.22 -9.01 -2.28
C LEU A 105 -0.40 -9.95 -3.16
N ASN A 106 0.93 -9.94 -3.04
CA ASN A 106 1.80 -10.83 -3.79
C ASN A 106 1.64 -12.30 -3.34
N GLU A 107 1.55 -12.54 -2.03
CA GLU A 107 1.30 -13.86 -1.46
C GLU A 107 -0.04 -14.41 -1.96
N THR A 108 -1.12 -13.62 -1.86
CA THR A 108 -2.44 -14.01 -2.39
C THR A 108 -2.37 -14.32 -3.89
N ARG A 109 -1.64 -13.51 -4.68
CA ARG A 109 -1.46 -13.76 -6.11
C ARG A 109 -0.71 -15.08 -6.37
N LEU A 110 0.35 -15.38 -5.61
CA LEU A 110 1.12 -16.61 -5.76
C LEU A 110 0.28 -17.84 -5.40
N GLU A 111 -0.52 -17.77 -4.34
CA GLU A 111 -1.46 -18.82 -3.95
C GLU A 111 -2.48 -19.10 -5.05
N MET A 112 -3.04 -18.06 -5.69
CA MET A 112 -3.97 -18.22 -6.82
C MET A 112 -3.33 -18.94 -8.02
N LEU A 113 -2.06 -18.62 -8.33
CA LEU A 113 -1.33 -19.27 -9.42
C LEU A 113 -1.03 -20.74 -9.12
N GLN A 114 -0.72 -21.07 -7.86
CA GLN A 114 -0.47 -22.44 -7.42
C GLN A 114 -1.77 -23.27 -7.40
N GLY A 115 -2.86 -22.71 -6.84
CA GLY A 115 -4.17 -23.39 -6.81
C GLY A 115 -4.77 -23.60 -8.21
N SER A 116 -4.49 -22.72 -9.16
CA SER A 116 -4.86 -22.93 -10.56
C SER A 116 -4.07 -24.06 -11.24
N SER A 117 -2.87 -24.38 -10.76
CA SER A 117 -2.02 -25.42 -11.36
C SER A 117 -2.36 -26.82 -10.86
N THR A 118 -2.90 -26.95 -9.64
CA THR A 118 -3.26 -28.26 -9.05
C THR A 118 -4.56 -28.83 -9.59
N GLN A 119 -5.53 -27.98 -9.99
CA GLN A 119 -6.82 -28.44 -10.54
C GLN A 119 -6.72 -29.09 -11.94
N LEU A 120 -5.61 -28.92 -12.67
CA LEU A 120 -5.41 -29.53 -13.99
C LEU A 120 -4.86 -30.96 -13.92
N ASN A 121 -4.37 -31.42 -12.77
CA ASN A 121 -3.78 -32.75 -12.62
C ASN A 121 -4.73 -33.81 -12.02
N GLU A 122 -5.96 -33.45 -11.69
CA GLU A 122 -6.95 -34.38 -11.08
C GLU A 122 -8.02 -34.88 -12.07
N SER A 123 -7.83 -34.67 -13.38
CA SER A 123 -8.82 -35.04 -14.41
C SER A 123 -8.45 -36.26 -15.28
N ASP A 124 -7.41 -37.02 -14.93
CA ASP A 124 -6.99 -38.24 -15.64
C ASP A 124 -6.97 -39.45 -14.69
N GLU A 125 -8.14 -39.91 -14.21
CA GLU A 125 -8.38 -41.30 -13.76
C GLU A 125 -9.76 -41.80 -14.21
#